data_AF-A0A952DS40-F1
#
_entry.id   AF-A0A952DS40-F1
#
_cell.length_a   1.000
_cell.length_b   1.000
_cell.length_c   1.000
_cell.angle_alpha   90.00
_cell.angle_beta   90.00
_cell.angle_gamma   90.00
#
_symmetry.space_group_name_H-M   'P 1'
#
loop_
_entity.id
_entity.type
_entity.pdbx_description
1 polymer ?
#
loop_
_entity_poly.entity_id
_entity_poly.type
_entity_poly.pdbx_seq_one_letter_code
_entity_poly.pdbx_strand_id
1 'polypeptide(L)'
;QGADVWLNNPRVPREASGTSGMTASMNGAVNFSTDDGWIPEFAKHGYNSFVIPKVDYENMSTHDQDLYDLYKMYDMLQNEIIPLYYEDKNAWRNIVRNGMNDVRVQFNSNRMAHEYYEIMYKV
;
A
#
# COMPACT_ATOMS: atom_id res chain seq x y z
N GLN A 1 1.56 -5.00 16.68
CA GLN A 1 2.93 -4.52 16.44
C GLN A 1 3.81 -5.72 16.13
N GLY A 2 4.58 -5.70 15.04
CA GLY A 2 5.52 -6.79 14.73
C GLY A 2 5.70 -7.16 13.25
N ALA A 3 4.99 -6.52 12.32
CA ALA A 3 5.24 -6.73 10.89
C ALA A 3 6.15 -5.63 10.34
N ASP A 4 7.16 -6.01 9.57
CA ASP A 4 7.98 -5.08 8.79
C ASP A 4 7.36 -4.74 7.44
N VAL A 5 6.67 -5.73 6.83
CA VAL A 5 5.97 -5.60 5.56
C VAL A 5 4.53 -6.05 5.72
N TRP A 6 3.61 -5.28 5.16
CA TRP A 6 2.23 -5.67 4.95
C TRP A 6 2.04 -5.99 3.47
N LEU A 7 1.85 -7.28 3.17
CA LEU A 7 1.62 -7.76 1.81
C LEU A 7 0.12 -7.80 1.52
N ASN A 8 -0.27 -7.26 0.38
CA ASN A 8 -1.64 -7.29 -0.09
C ASN A 8 -1.68 -7.49 -1.61
N ASN A 9 -2.34 -8.55 -2.06
CA ASN A 9 -2.39 -8.92 -3.47
C ASN A 9 -3.82 -9.17 -3.95
N PRO A 10 -4.76 -8.21 -3.76
CA PRO A 10 -6.08 -8.32 -4.34
C PRO A 10 -5.92 -8.38 -5.87
N ARG A 11 -6.84 -9.10 -6.49
CA ARG A 11 -7.00 -8.96 -7.94
C ARG A 11 -7.59 -7.60 -8.23
N VAL A 12 -6.89 -6.77 -8.99
CA VAL A 12 -7.36 -5.43 -9.36
C VAL A 12 -8.59 -5.54 -10.27
N PRO A 13 -9.67 -4.73 -10.08
CA PRO A 13 -9.94 -3.75 -9.04
C PRO A 13 -10.94 -4.25 -7.99
N ARG A 14 -10.66 -5.39 -7.32
CA ARG A 14 -11.61 -6.05 -6.40
C ARG A 14 -11.50 -5.57 -4.95
N GLU A 15 -10.57 -4.69 -4.63
CA GLU A 15 -10.49 -4.03 -3.32
C GLU A 15 -11.01 -2.60 -3.41
N ALA A 16 -12.01 -2.26 -2.58
CA ALA A 16 -12.57 -0.92 -2.56
C ALA A 16 -11.75 0.06 -1.68
N SER A 17 -10.99 -0.44 -0.69
CA SER A 17 -10.23 0.39 0.24
C SER A 17 -9.06 -0.41 0.86
N GLY A 18 -9.07 -0.67 2.18
CA GLY A 18 -8.02 -1.47 2.84
C GLY A 18 -7.56 -0.86 4.17
N THR A 19 -8.43 -0.85 5.18
CA THR A 19 -8.12 -0.22 6.49
C THR A 19 -7.01 -0.93 7.28
N SER A 20 -6.77 -2.21 6.99
CA SER A 20 -5.67 -2.98 7.59
C SER A 20 -4.30 -2.47 7.11
N GLY A 21 -4.17 -2.06 5.84
CA GLY A 21 -2.96 -1.42 5.31
C GLY A 21 -2.68 -0.06 5.95
N MET A 22 -3.74 0.72 6.21
CA MET A 22 -3.64 1.98 6.97
C MET A 22 -3.10 1.73 8.38
N THR A 23 -3.69 0.74 9.08
CA THR A 23 -3.27 0.34 10.44
C THR A 23 -1.84 -0.19 10.45
N ALA A 24 -1.44 -0.94 9.42
CA ALA A 24 -0.09 -1.46 9.27
C ALA A 24 0.93 -0.32 9.13
N SER A 25 0.64 0.67 8.29
CA SER A 25 1.49 1.85 8.12
C SER A 25 1.62 2.67 9.41
N MET A 26 0.53 2.83 10.18
CA MET A 26 0.58 3.49 11.49
C MET A 26 1.47 2.74 12.50
N ASN A 27 1.62 1.43 12.34
CA ASN A 27 2.46 0.59 13.18
C ASN A 27 3.89 0.39 12.63
N GLY A 28 4.25 1.09 11.56
CA GLY A 28 5.59 1.06 10.97
C GLY A 28 5.85 -0.09 9.98
N ALA A 29 4.81 -0.81 9.56
CA ALA A 29 4.94 -1.77 8.46
C ALA A 29 4.89 -1.04 7.12
N VAL A 30 5.76 -1.43 6.18
CA VAL A 30 5.76 -0.90 4.82
C VAL A 30 4.73 -1.65 3.99
N ASN A 31 3.87 -0.91 3.28
CA ASN A 31 2.89 -1.52 2.37
C ASN A 31 3.59 -2.06 1.12
N PHE A 32 3.30 -3.30 0.78
CA PHE A 32 3.69 -3.94 -0.47
C PHE A 32 2.44 -4.51 -1.14
N SER A 33 1.97 -3.88 -2.22
CA SER A 33 0.64 -4.19 -2.76
C SER A 33 0.52 -4.06 -4.27
N THR A 34 -0.50 -4.68 -4.86
CA THR A 34 -1.05 -4.25 -6.15
C THR A 34 -1.68 -2.86 -6.02
N ASP A 35 -1.80 -2.13 -7.13
CA ASP A 35 -2.30 -0.75 -7.19
C ASP A 35 -3.84 -0.69 -7.16
N ASP A 36 -4.43 -1.16 -6.06
CA ASP A 36 -5.87 -1.29 -5.83
C ASP A 36 -6.32 -0.77 -4.45
N GLY A 37 -7.63 -0.53 -4.29
CA GLY A 37 -8.20 -0.06 -3.04
C GLY A 37 -7.69 1.32 -2.62
N TRP A 38 -7.14 1.42 -1.40
CA TRP A 38 -6.60 2.68 -0.86
C TRP A 38 -5.16 2.98 -1.34
N ILE A 39 -4.49 2.01 -1.95
CA ILE A 39 -3.10 2.15 -2.41
C ILE A 39 -2.94 3.31 -3.40
N PRO A 40 -3.81 3.50 -4.42
CA PRO A 40 -3.76 4.66 -5.30
C PRO A 40 -3.82 6.03 -4.59
N GLU A 41 -4.41 6.11 -3.39
CA GLU A 41 -4.55 7.36 -2.62
C GLU A 41 -3.31 7.65 -1.75
N PHE A 42 -2.59 6.61 -1.34
CA PHE A 42 -1.53 6.69 -0.33
C PHE A 42 -0.12 6.50 -0.91
N ALA A 43 0.01 5.56 -1.83
CA ALA A 43 1.26 4.91 -2.13
C ALA A 43 2.14 5.74 -3.06
N LYS A 44 3.41 5.85 -2.69
CA LYS A 44 4.49 6.47 -3.47
C LYS A 44 5.63 5.46 -3.48
N HIS A 45 5.73 4.73 -4.59
CA HIS A 45 6.70 3.65 -4.77
C HIS A 45 8.13 4.11 -4.39
N GLY A 46 8.81 3.34 -3.53
CA GLY A 46 10.16 3.61 -3.04
C GLY A 46 10.27 4.74 -2.01
N TYR A 47 9.22 5.53 -1.79
CA TYR A 47 9.19 6.62 -0.82
C TYR A 47 8.50 6.22 0.49
N ASN A 48 7.31 5.62 0.41
CA ASN A 48 6.52 5.19 1.58
C ASN A 48 5.92 3.77 1.44
N SER A 49 6.04 3.16 0.28
CA SER A 49 5.47 1.85 -0.06
C SER A 49 6.16 1.23 -1.27
N PHE A 50 5.81 -0.03 -1.56
CA PHE A 50 6.15 -0.75 -2.79
C PHE A 50 4.87 -1.16 -3.49
N VAL A 51 4.76 -0.81 -4.77
CA VAL A 51 3.52 -1.01 -5.55
C VAL A 51 3.85 -1.68 -6.86
N ILE A 52 3.11 -2.75 -7.16
CA ILE A 52 3.18 -3.42 -8.46
C ILE A 52 2.71 -2.46 -9.55
N PRO A 53 3.46 -2.31 -10.66
CA PRO A 53 3.05 -1.43 -11.74
C PRO A 53 1.69 -1.82 -12.31
N LYS A 54 0.85 -0.82 -12.60
CA LYS A 54 -0.42 -1.04 -13.30
C LYS A 54 -0.18 -1.66 -14.67
N VAL A 55 -1.05 -2.60 -15.01
CA VAL A 55 -1.21 -3.15 -16.35
C VAL A 55 -2.66 -3.00 -16.79
N ASP A 56 -2.94 -3.27 -18.06
CA ASP A 56 -4.28 -3.30 -18.61
C ASP A 56 -5.05 -4.54 -18.10
N TYR A 57 -5.48 -4.48 -16.84
CA TYR A 57 -6.24 -5.54 -16.19
C TYR A 57 -7.59 -5.79 -16.86
N GLU A 58 -8.13 -4.84 -17.61
CA GLU A 58 -9.42 -5.00 -18.31
C GLU A 58 -9.28 -5.90 -19.53
N ASN A 59 -8.15 -5.82 -20.24
CA ASN A 59 -7.93 -6.58 -21.49
C ASN A 59 -7.07 -7.84 -21.30
N MET A 60 -6.56 -8.11 -20.10
CA MET A 60 -5.84 -9.34 -19.79
C MET A 60 -6.77 -10.45 -19.30
N SER A 61 -6.45 -11.71 -19.64
CA SER A 61 -7.13 -12.83 -19.02
C SER A 61 -6.82 -12.88 -17.51
N THR A 62 -7.74 -13.38 -16.70
CA THR A 62 -7.51 -13.53 -15.25
C THR A 62 -6.24 -14.33 -14.94
N HIS A 63 -5.92 -15.34 -15.76
CA HIS A 63 -4.71 -16.13 -15.58
C HIS A 63 -3.44 -15.29 -15.81
N ASP A 64 -3.44 -14.47 -16.87
CA ASP A 64 -2.29 -13.61 -17.18
C ASP A 64 -2.12 -12.50 -16.14
N GLN A 65 -3.20 -11.96 -15.59
CA GLN A 65 -3.16 -11.00 -14.49
C GLN A 65 -2.49 -11.60 -13.25
N ASP A 66 -2.97 -12.79 -12.84
CA ASP A 66 -2.42 -13.49 -11.68
C ASP A 66 -0.92 -13.81 -11.89
N LEU A 67 -0.52 -14.23 -13.09
CA LEU A 67 0.88 -14.47 -13.44
C LEU A 67 1.71 -13.19 -13.43
N TYR A 68 1.19 -12.10 -13.99
CA TYR A 68 1.88 -10.81 -14.02
C TYR A 68 2.15 -10.30 -12.61
N ASP A 69 1.11 -10.23 -11.77
CA ASP A 69 1.22 -9.77 -10.39
C ASP A 69 2.19 -10.66 -9.59
N LEU A 70 2.12 -11.99 -9.77
CA LEU A 70 3.03 -12.94 -9.14
C LEU A 70 4.50 -12.67 -9.51
N TYR A 71 4.81 -12.57 -10.81
CA TYR A 71 6.18 -12.36 -11.27
C TYR A 71 6.72 -11.01 -10.84
N LYS A 72 5.90 -9.95 -10.91
CA LYS A 72 6.29 -8.61 -10.47
C LYS A 72 6.47 -8.52 -8.97
N MET A 73 5.65 -9.23 -8.19
CA MET A 73 5.86 -9.33 -6.76
C MET A 73 7.17 -10.01 -6.42
N TYR A 74 7.50 -11.13 -7.07
CA TYR A 74 8.77 -11.81 -6.85
C TYR A 74 9.98 -10.97 -7.25
N ASP A 75 9.90 -10.29 -8.40
CA ASP A 75 10.94 -9.40 -8.90
C ASP A 75 11.22 -8.27 -7.90
N MET A 76 10.18 -7.55 -7.47
CA MET A 76 10.29 -6.45 -6.51
C MET A 76 10.78 -6.95 -5.13
N LEU A 77 10.28 -8.10 -4.67
CA LEU A 77 10.71 -8.65 -3.39
C LEU A 77 12.21 -9.00 -3.41
N GLN A 78 12.69 -9.66 -4.47
CA GLN A 78 14.06 -10.15 -4.57
C GLN A 78 15.06 -9.04 -4.90
N ASN A 79 14.70 -8.12 -5.79
CA ASN A 79 15.63 -7.16 -6.36
C ASN A 79 15.54 -5.77 -5.71
N GLU A 80 14.47 -5.46 -4.98
CA GLU A 80 14.28 -4.16 -4.33
C GLU A 80 14.11 -4.29 -2.81
N ILE A 81 13.08 -4.99 -2.35
CA ILE A 81 12.66 -4.97 -0.93
C ILE A 81 13.68 -5.70 -0.03
N ILE A 82 14.04 -6.94 -0.37
CA ILE A 82 14.98 -7.74 0.43
C ILE A 82 16.36 -7.07 0.51
N PRO A 83 17.00 -6.66 -0.61
CA PRO A 83 18.29 -5.97 -0.55
C PRO A 83 18.21 -4.69 0.29
N LEU A 84 17.19 -3.84 0.06
CA LEU A 84 17.03 -2.60 0.82
C LEU A 84 16.87 -2.86 2.33
N TYR A 85 16.06 -3.84 2.71
CA TYR A 85 15.80 -4.17 4.11
C TYR A 85 17.06 -4.62 4.85
N TYR A 86 17.89 -5.46 4.23
CA TYR A 86 19.07 -6.03 4.87
C TYR A 86 20.33 -5.17 4.74
N GLU A 87 20.51 -4.50 3.60
CA GLU A 87 21.76 -3.81 3.25
C GLU A 87 21.72 -2.31 3.59
N ASP A 88 20.56 -1.65 3.49
CA ASP A 88 20.41 -0.23 3.83
C ASP A 88 19.26 0.04 4.83
N LYS A 89 19.56 -0.27 6.09
CA LYS A 89 18.64 -0.05 7.21
C LYS A 89 18.23 1.42 7.38
N ASN A 90 19.05 2.38 6.93
CA ASN A 90 18.72 3.80 7.06
C ASN A 90 17.70 4.22 6.01
N ALA A 91 17.87 3.78 4.77
CA ALA A 91 16.86 3.96 3.73
C ALA A 91 15.54 3.27 4.09
N TRP A 92 15.58 2.02 4.58
CA TRP A 92 14.37 1.32 5.05
C TRP A 92 13.63 2.10 6.15
N ARG A 93 14.35 2.59 7.17
CA ARG A 93 13.76 3.42 8.24
C ARG A 93 13.16 4.71 7.72
N ASN A 94 13.73 5.30 6.67
CA ASN A 94 13.15 6.50 6.05
C ASN A 94 11.83 6.17 5.36
N ILE A 95 11.73 5.04 4.65
CA ILE A 95 10.46 4.58 4.05
C ILE A 95 9.39 4.37 5.13
N VAL A 96 9.75 3.69 6.23
CA VAL A 96 8.86 3.49 7.37
C VAL A 96 8.36 4.83 7.94
N ARG A 97 9.27 5.77 8.20
CA ARG A 97 8.91 7.10 8.73
C ARG A 97 8.02 7.88 7.78
N ASN A 98 8.29 7.83 6.48
CA ASN A 98 7.48 8.47 5.45
C ASN A 98 6.06 7.89 5.45
N GLY A 99 5.92 6.56 5.49
CA GLY A 99 4.62 5.89 5.59
C GLY A 99 3.82 6.32 6.82
N MET A 100 4.45 6.26 8.00
CA MET A 100 3.83 6.70 9.26
C MET A 100 3.38 8.17 9.24
N ASN A 101 4.16 9.05 8.61
CA ASN A 101 3.82 10.47 8.51
C ASN A 101 2.67 10.71 7.53
N ASP A 102 2.71 10.10 6.34
CA ASP A 102 1.72 10.27 5.30
C ASP A 102 0.36 9.69 5.74
N VAL A 103 0.34 8.49 6.34
CA VAL A 103 -0.90 7.82 6.74
C VAL A 103 -1.65 8.61 7.81
N ARG A 104 -0.92 9.22 8.75
CA ARG A 104 -1.50 9.98 9.86
C ARG A 104 -2.31 11.18 9.40
N VAL A 105 -1.89 11.83 8.31
CA VAL A 105 -2.52 13.06 7.82
C VAL A 105 -3.82 12.75 7.07
N GLN A 106 -3.79 11.77 6.17
CA GLN A 106 -4.89 11.55 5.23
C GLN A 106 -5.93 10.54 5.73
N PHE A 107 -5.53 9.52 6.50
CA PHE A 107 -6.35 8.33 6.78
C PHE A 107 -6.79 8.22 8.25
N ASN A 108 -7.01 9.36 8.90
CA ASN A 108 -7.54 9.41 10.26
C ASN A 108 -9.08 9.25 10.25
N SER A 109 -9.62 8.34 11.05
CA SER A 109 -11.08 8.13 11.18
C SER A 109 -11.81 9.36 11.72
N ASN A 110 -11.17 10.24 12.49
CA ASN A 110 -11.75 11.50 12.94
C ASN A 110 -12.06 12.43 11.76
N ARG A 111 -11.19 12.44 10.73
CA ARG A 111 -11.44 13.21 9.51
C ARG A 111 -12.68 12.66 8.79
N MET A 112 -12.72 11.34 8.58
CA MET A 112 -13.88 10.69 7.95
C MET A 112 -15.17 10.99 8.71
N ALA A 113 -15.18 10.81 10.04
CA ALA A 113 -16.35 11.10 10.85
C ALA A 113 -16.78 12.57 10.72
N HIS A 114 -15.83 13.51 10.80
CA HIS A 114 -16.11 14.94 10.65
C HIS A 114 -16.70 15.27 9.26
N GLU A 115 -16.15 14.72 8.18
CA GLU A 115 -16.68 14.89 6.82
C GLU A 115 -18.10 14.31 6.68
N TYR A 116 -18.40 13.17 7.32
CA TYR A 116 -19.76 12.63 7.38
C TYR A 116 -20.73 13.58 8.10
N TYR A 117 -20.33 14.16 9.23
CA TYR A 117 -21.16 15.11 9.97
C TYR A 117 -21.44 16.39 9.17
N GLU A 118 -20.42 16.98 8.56
CA GLU A 118 -20.53 18.24 7.80
C GLU A 118 -21.28 18.08 6.47
N ILE A 119 -20.92 17.05 5.67
CA ILE A 119 -21.35 16.95 4.27
C ILE A 119 -22.65 16.16 4.15
N MET A 120 -22.77 15.05 4.89
CA MET A 120 -23.88 14.12 4.75
C MET A 120 -25.00 14.40 5.75
N TYR A 121 -24.67 14.48 7.04
CA TYR A 121 -25.68 14.67 8.09
C TYR A 121 -26.03 16.14 8.33
N LYS A 122 -25.13 17.08 8.03
CA LYS A 122 -25.27 18.54 8.23
C LYS A 122 -25.66 18.91 9.66
N VAL A 123 -25.01 18.29 10.65
CA VAL A 123 -25.25 18.49 12.08
C VAL A 123 -24.04 19.11 12.75
#